data_AF-S8DSW0-F1
#
_entry.id   AF-S8DSW0-F1
#
_cell.length_a   1.000
_cell.length_b   1.000
_cell.length_c   1.000
_cell.angle_alpha   90.00
_cell.angle_beta   90.00
_cell.angle_gamma   90.00
#
_symmetry.space_group_name_H-M   'P 1'
#
loop_
_entity.id
_entity.type
_entity.pdbx_description
1 polymer ?
#
loop_
_entity_poly.entity_id
_entity_poly.type
_entity_poly.pdbx_seq_one_letter_code
_entity_poly.pdbx_strand_id
1 'polypeptide(L)'
;QATGLGICVQVVKNKLAPSMAKADLSIGFGKGILRASEALDLGCEHGVIVRDGGRYLLKSKIFHSRDDFLKYLQADNAALENIVRTLRSHLFN
;
A
#
# COMPACT_ATOMS: atom_id res chain seq x y z
N GLN A 1 3.56 -9.29 -22.59
CA GLN A 1 2.99 -7.92 -22.63
C GLN A 1 3.24 -7.25 -21.30
N ALA A 2 3.57 -5.95 -21.28
CA ALA A 2 3.74 -5.21 -20.04
C ALA A 2 2.35 -4.94 -19.41
N THR A 3 2.15 -5.36 -18.17
CA THR A 3 0.87 -5.23 -17.45
C THR A 3 0.78 -3.94 -16.62
N GLY A 4 1.89 -3.21 -16.46
CA GLY A 4 1.96 -1.95 -15.74
C GLY A 4 3.34 -1.29 -15.77
N LEU A 5 3.47 -0.18 -15.04
CA LEU A 5 4.66 0.65 -14.91
C LEU A 5 4.96 0.91 -13.42
N GLY A 6 6.21 0.76 -13.00
CA GLY A 6 6.69 1.27 -11.70
C GLY A 6 7.21 2.70 -11.87
N ILE A 7 6.81 3.61 -10.97
CA ILE A 7 7.24 5.00 -10.98
C ILE A 7 7.75 5.41 -9.60
N CYS A 8 8.77 6.26 -9.58
CA CYS A 8 9.28 6.88 -8.36
C CYS A 8 8.95 8.38 -8.42
N VAL A 9 8.25 8.88 -7.42
CA VAL A 9 7.84 10.28 -7.31
C VAL A 9 8.63 10.94 -6.19
N GLN A 10 9.28 12.06 -6.50
CA GLN A 10 10.01 12.86 -5.52
C GLN A 10 9.37 14.24 -5.35
N VAL A 11 9.13 14.63 -4.09
CA VAL A 11 8.63 15.96 -3.75
C VAL A 11 9.79 16.94 -3.73
N VAL A 12 10.04 17.60 -4.86
CA VAL A 12 11.16 18.54 -5.04
C VAL A 12 10.99 19.85 -4.25
N LYS A 13 9.75 20.29 -4.03
CA LYS A 13 9.46 21.53 -3.29
C LYS A 13 8.23 21.33 -2.42
N ASN A 14 8.41 21.49 -1.12
CA ASN A 14 7.34 21.44 -0.13
C ASN A 14 7.52 22.62 0.83
N LYS A 15 6.47 23.41 1.06
CA LYS A 15 6.49 24.56 1.97
C LYS A 15 5.70 24.32 3.26
N LEU A 16 5.03 23.18 3.37
CA LEU A 16 4.17 22.82 4.49
C LEU A 16 4.76 21.69 5.36
N ALA A 17 5.55 20.80 4.77
CA ALA A 17 6.16 19.66 5.43
C ALA A 17 7.58 19.42 4.87
N PRO A 18 8.37 18.48 5.40
CA PRO A 18 9.72 18.20 4.92
C PRO A 18 9.76 17.99 3.40
N SER A 19 10.72 18.64 2.74
CA SER A 19 10.99 18.49 1.31
C SER A 19 11.82 17.24 1.03
N MET A 20 11.91 16.83 -0.23
CA MET A 20 12.71 15.69 -0.71
C MET A 20 12.19 14.28 -0.34
N ALA A 21 10.95 14.15 0.11
CA ALA A 21 10.31 12.84 0.27
C ALA A 21 10.18 12.10 -1.07
N LYS A 22 10.42 10.78 -1.06
CA LYS A 22 10.27 9.88 -2.22
C LYS A 22 9.17 8.87 -1.95
N ALA A 23 8.39 8.55 -2.97
CA ALA A 23 7.36 7.52 -2.94
C ALA A 23 7.50 6.63 -4.19
N ASP A 24 7.52 5.32 -3.99
CA ASP A 24 7.47 4.35 -5.09
C ASP A 24 6.03 3.90 -5.31
N LEU A 25 5.56 3.98 -6.55
CA LEU A 25 4.17 3.71 -6.92
C LEU A 25 4.14 2.77 -8.12
N SER A 26 3.10 1.95 -8.19
CA SER A 26 2.85 1.10 -9.36
C SER A 26 1.55 1.51 -10.06
N ILE A 27 1.61 1.68 -11.37
CA ILE A 27 0.47 2.02 -12.24
C ILE A 27 0.12 0.80 -13.10
N GLY A 28 -1.11 0.33 -13.00
CA GLY A 28 -1.67 -0.68 -13.90
C GLY A 28 -2.31 -0.03 -15.13
N PHE A 29 -2.01 -0.52 -16.33
CA PHE A 29 -2.64 -0.01 -17.56
C PHE A 29 -4.16 -0.23 -17.53
N GLY A 30 -4.95 0.83 -17.76
CA GLY A 30 -6.41 0.81 -17.70
C GLY A 30 -7.02 0.79 -16.29
N LYS A 31 -6.20 0.64 -15.22
CA LYS A 31 -6.65 0.66 -13.82
C LYS A 31 -6.15 1.88 -13.04
N GLY A 32 -5.06 2.50 -13.49
CA GLY A 32 -4.43 3.63 -12.81
C GLY A 32 -3.53 3.19 -11.66
N ILE A 33 -3.43 4.03 -10.62
CA ILE A 33 -2.54 3.81 -9.47
C ILE A 33 -3.06 2.66 -8.61
N LEU A 34 -2.20 1.68 -8.32
CA LEU A 34 -2.53 0.48 -7.55
C LEU A 34 -2.46 0.72 -6.05
N ARG A 35 -3.45 1.44 -5.51
CA ARG A 35 -3.55 1.78 -4.06
C ARG A 35 -3.48 0.57 -3.13
N ALA A 36 -4.05 -0.56 -3.56
CA ALA A 36 -4.02 -1.80 -2.76
C ALA A 36 -2.58 -2.34 -2.59
N SER A 37 -1.72 -2.16 -3.60
CA SER A 37 -0.33 -2.54 -3.52
C SER A 37 0.44 -1.64 -2.56
N GLU A 38 0.24 -0.33 -2.67
CA GLU A 38 0.88 0.63 -1.75
C GLU A 38 0.47 0.41 -0.30
N ALA A 39 -0.82 0.20 -0.04
CA ALA A 39 -1.33 -0.07 1.31
C ALA A 39 -0.74 -1.36 1.90
N LEU A 40 -0.46 -2.36 1.07
CA LEU A 40 0.19 -3.60 1.50
C LEU A 40 1.67 -3.35 1.85
N ASP A 41 2.43 -2.69 0.98
CA ASP A 41 3.86 -2.44 1.23
C ASP A 41 4.05 -1.54 2.47
N LEU A 42 3.32 -0.42 2.56
CA LEU A 42 3.33 0.45 3.74
C LEU A 42 2.81 -0.27 4.99
N GLY A 43 1.77 -1.10 4.84
CA GLY A 43 1.23 -1.89 5.93
C GLY A 43 2.24 -2.89 6.50
N CYS A 44 3.06 -3.50 5.64
CA CYS A 44 4.14 -4.40 6.08
C CYS A 44 5.28 -3.62 6.73
N GLU A 45 5.68 -2.48 6.16
CA GLU A 45 6.78 -1.65 6.69
C GLU A 45 6.46 -1.09 8.09
N HIS A 46 5.22 -0.66 8.32
CA HIS A 46 4.78 -0.09 9.60
C HIS A 46 4.18 -1.13 10.57
N GLY A 47 4.22 -2.42 10.25
CA GLY A 47 3.77 -3.49 11.14
C GLY A 47 2.25 -3.60 11.33
N VAL A 48 1.46 -2.90 10.51
CA VAL A 48 -0.02 -3.06 10.48
C VAL A 48 -0.40 -4.41 9.87
N ILE A 49 0.43 -4.91 8.94
CA ILE A 49 0.31 -6.21 8.29
C ILE A 49 1.53 -7.03 8.68
N VAL A 50 1.31 -8.19 9.29
CA VAL A 50 2.40 -9.08 9.70
C VAL A 50 2.67 -10.07 8.59
N ARG A 51 3.93 -10.15 8.14
CA ARG A 51 4.39 -11.14 7.17
C ARG A 51 5.04 -12.31 7.91
N ASP A 52 4.43 -13.50 7.81
CA ASP A 52 4.95 -14.73 8.43
C ASP A 52 5.18 -15.81 7.37
N GLY A 53 6.45 -16.11 7.08
CA GLY A 53 6.83 -17.21 6.18
C GLY A 53 6.25 -17.14 4.77
N GLY A 54 5.94 -15.94 4.27
CA GLY A 54 5.29 -15.73 2.96
C GLY A 54 3.77 -15.55 3.01
N ARG A 55 3.16 -15.72 4.19
CA ARG A 55 1.75 -15.42 4.45
C ARG A 55 1.61 -14.00 4.98
N TYR A 56 0.48 -13.36 4.69
CA TYR A 56 0.13 -12.03 5.17
C TYR A 56 -1.00 -12.15 6.17
N LEU A 57 -0.82 -11.57 7.36
CA LEU A 57 -1.79 -11.61 8.44
C LEU A 57 -2.28 -10.19 8.72
N LEU A 58 -3.59 -10.00 8.55
CA LEU A 58 -4.26 -8.72 8.80
C LEU A 58 -5.31 -8.93 9.88
N LYS A 59 -5.03 -8.44 11.09
CA LYS A 59 -5.87 -8.56 12.30
C LYS A 59 -6.20 -10.02 12.66
N SER A 60 -7.14 -10.63 11.93
CA SER A 60 -7.60 -12.01 12.12
C SER A 60 -7.75 -12.79 10.80
N LYS A 61 -7.43 -12.18 9.65
CA LYS A 61 -7.47 -12.83 8.33
C LYS A 61 -6.06 -13.20 7.90
N ILE A 62 -5.92 -14.42 7.40
CA ILE A 62 -4.67 -14.96 6.87
C ILE A 62 -4.80 -15.07 5.37
N PHE A 63 -3.80 -14.55 4.66
CA PHE A 63 -3.69 -14.62 3.22
C PHE A 63 -2.41 -15.37 2.87
N HIS A 64 -2.51 -16.36 1.99
CA HIS A 64 -1.38 -17.21 1.64
C HIS A 64 -0.44 -16.57 0.62
N SER A 65 -0.94 -15.60 -0.14
CA SER A 65 -0.23 -14.96 -1.25
C SER A 65 -0.49 -13.45 -1.29
N ARG A 66 0.46 -12.70 -1.84
CA ARG A 66 0.31 -11.27 -2.13
C ARG A 66 -0.89 -11.01 -3.06
N ASP A 67 -1.06 -11.83 -4.09
CA ASP A 67 -2.14 -11.68 -5.07
C ASP A 67 -3.54 -11.85 -4.43
N ASP A 68 -3.69 -12.81 -3.51
CA ASP A 68 -4.91 -13.00 -2.73
C ASP A 68 -5.23 -11.80 -1.85
N PHE A 69 -4.21 -11.24 -1.20
CA PHE A 69 -4.37 -10.01 -0.41
C PHE A 69 -4.80 -8.82 -1.27
N LEU A 70 -4.21 -8.67 -2.45
CA LEU A 70 -4.56 -7.60 -3.39
C LEU A 70 -5.99 -7.76 -3.90
N LYS A 71 -6.42 -8.98 -4.23
CA LYS A 71 -7.82 -9.27 -4.61
C LYS A 71 -8.78 -8.94 -3.48
N TYR A 72 -8.44 -9.32 -2.25
CA TYR A 72 -9.23 -8.99 -1.08
C TYR A 72 -9.39 -7.47 -0.88
N LEU A 73 -8.29 -6.71 -0.97
CA LEU A 73 -8.34 -5.25 -0.88
C LEU A 73 -9.07 -4.58 -2.03
N GLN A 74 -9.03 -5.15 -3.24
CA GLN A 74 -9.77 -4.63 -4.38
C GLN A 74 -11.28 -4.90 -4.26
N ALA A 75 -11.67 -6.02 -3.65
CA ALA A 75 -13.06 -6.36 -3.42
C ALA A 75 -13.66 -5.60 -2.22
N ASP A 76 -12.88 -5.41 -1.15
CA ASP A 76 -13.32 -4.78 0.09
C ASP A 76 -12.67 -3.39 0.27
N ASN A 77 -13.30 -2.38 -0.31
CA ASN A 77 -12.86 -0.99 -0.17
C ASN A 77 -12.90 -0.50 1.29
N ALA A 78 -13.82 -1.01 2.12
CA ALA A 78 -13.91 -0.63 3.53
C ALA A 78 -12.70 -1.15 4.33
N ALA A 79 -12.21 -2.35 4.02
CA ALA A 79 -10.97 -2.86 4.59
C ALA A 79 -9.76 -2.02 4.18
N LEU A 80 -9.67 -1.63 2.90
CA LEU A 80 -8.60 -0.75 2.41
C LEU A 80 -8.59 0.60 3.14
N GLU A 81 -9.75 1.26 3.25
CA GLU A 81 -9.86 2.55 3.96
C GLU A 81 -9.49 2.44 5.43
N ASN A 82 -9.87 1.34 6.09
CA ASN A 82 -9.49 1.10 7.48
C ASN A 82 -7.96 0.99 7.65
N ILE A 83 -7.29 0.26 6.76
CA ILE A 83 -5.82 0.14 6.80
C ILE A 83 -5.18 1.50 6.55
N VAL A 84 -5.62 2.23 5.53
CA VAL A 84 -5.11 3.56 5.20
C VAL A 84 -5.31 4.54 6.34
N ARG A 85 -6.47 4.49 7.03
CA ARG A 85 -6.74 5.32 8.20
C ARG A 85 -5.79 5.01 9.34
N THR A 86 -5.61 3.73 9.67
CA THR A 86 -4.65 3.31 10.71
C THR A 86 -3.22 3.75 10.36
N LEU A 87 -2.80 3.57 9.12
CA LEU A 87 -1.48 4.02 8.63
C LEU A 87 -1.32 5.53 8.76
N ARG A 88 -2.32 6.31 8.33
CA ARG A 88 -2.29 7.77 8.45
C ARG A 88 -2.17 8.23 9.90
N SER A 89 -2.90 7.59 10.83
CA SER A 89 -2.76 7.89 12.25
C SER A 89 -1.38 7.54 12.81
N HIS A 90 -0.75 6.46 12.32
CA HIS A 90 0.61 6.13 12.75
C HIS A 90 1.69 7.05 12.17
N LEU A 91 1.52 7.50 10.93
CA LEU A 91 2.51 8.27 10.19
C LEU A 91 2.45 9.78 10.43
N PHE A 92 1.26 10.32 10.68
CA PHE A 92 1.01 11.76 10.77
C PHE A 92 0.58 12.24 12.17
N ASN A 93 0.80 11.42 13.21
CA ASN A 93 0.67 11.82 14.61
C ASN A 93 1.91 12.54 15.13
#